data_AF-A0AAX6F749-F1
#
_entry.id   AF-A0AAX6F749-F1
#
_cell.length_a   1.000
_cell.length_b   1.000
_cell.length_c   1.000
_cell.angle_alpha   90.00
_cell.angle_beta   90.00
_cell.angle_gamma   90.00
#
_symmetry.space_group_name_H-M   'P 1'
#
loop_
_entity.id
_entity.type
_entity.pdbx_description
1 polymer ?
#
loop_
_entity_poly.entity_id
_entity_poly.type
_entity_poly.pdbx_seq_one_letter_code
_entity_poly.pdbx_strand_id
1 'polypeptide(L)'
;MAKLEILYISKFKKSCRCWCGCISGITLLKPDEPTDREWDEFVKIRTSDQFKELSQTKQAARAKQTMPYTLSRKGYARYEHDWRIENAGKSISRVDLWIKGHKKRKGENRGKPINDAAEKAISKMEKYKELPDSSTSINEDPVSKYFGPESSGSVRGLGFGVTPSKIEAQLQNKTWMQSVMNELNEVRKTQDLT
;
A
#
# COMPACT_ATOMS: atom_id res chain seq x y z
N MET A 1 -14.08 11.58 20.85
CA MET A 1 -12.80 10.82 20.79
C MET A 1 -12.18 10.76 19.39
N ALA A 2 -12.76 10.10 18.38
CA ALA A 2 -12.10 9.93 17.07
C ALA A 2 -11.81 11.22 16.28
N LYS A 3 -12.67 12.25 16.38
CA LYS A 3 -12.42 13.57 15.76
C LYS A 3 -11.29 14.35 16.47
N LEU A 4 -11.22 14.23 17.80
CA LEU A 4 -10.15 14.82 18.62
C LEU A 4 -8.80 14.15 18.29
N GLU A 5 -8.73 12.82 18.18
CA GLU A 5 -7.46 12.17 17.84
C GLU A 5 -6.86 12.64 16.51
N ILE A 6 -7.63 12.76 15.43
CA ILE A 6 -7.09 13.05 14.09
C ILE A 6 -6.59 14.49 13.97
N LEU A 7 -7.36 15.47 14.46
CA LEU A 7 -6.99 16.89 14.40
C LEU A 7 -5.79 17.18 15.31
N TYR A 8 -5.77 16.60 16.51
CA TYR A 8 -4.75 16.87 17.54
C TYR A 8 -3.42 16.21 17.21
N ILE A 9 -3.44 14.97 16.71
CA ILE A 9 -2.25 14.27 16.21
C ILE A 9 -1.60 15.04 15.05
N SER A 10 -2.38 15.73 14.22
CA SER A 10 -1.87 16.49 13.08
C SER A 10 -1.17 17.80 13.49
N LYS A 11 -1.73 18.53 14.46
CA LYS A 11 -1.13 19.76 15.01
C LYS A 11 0.13 19.43 15.83
N PHE A 12 0.08 18.38 16.67
CA PHE A 12 1.23 17.94 17.47
C PHE A 12 2.39 17.41 16.62
N LYS A 13 2.13 16.65 15.54
CA LYS A 13 3.15 16.17 14.59
C LYS A 13 3.94 17.28 13.89
N LYS A 14 3.35 18.47 13.72
CA LYS A 14 4.04 19.62 13.11
C LYS A 14 5.03 20.26 14.10
N SER A 15 4.71 20.25 15.39
CA SER A 15 5.53 20.86 16.46
C SER A 15 6.63 19.91 16.97
N CYS A 16 6.33 18.61 17.15
CA CYS A 16 7.29 17.63 17.60
C CYS A 16 7.44 16.46 16.61
N ARG A 17 8.58 16.42 15.92
CA ARG A 17 8.91 15.38 14.91
C ARG A 17 9.28 14.04 15.56
N CYS A 18 9.68 14.07 16.84
CA CYS A 18 10.05 12.92 17.65
C CYS A 18 8.83 12.46 18.48
N TRP A 19 8.26 11.30 18.13
CA TRP A 19 7.08 10.74 18.81
C TRP A 19 7.41 9.99 20.12
N CYS A 20 8.68 9.92 20.51
CA CYS A 20 9.13 9.12 21.66
C CYS A 20 9.79 9.93 22.79
N GLY A 21 10.13 11.22 22.60
CA GLY A 21 11.00 11.95 23.53
C GLY A 21 10.41 13.17 24.25
N CYS A 22 9.30 13.75 23.77
CA CYS A 22 8.77 15.01 24.31
C CYS A 22 7.41 14.83 25.01
N ILE A 23 7.23 13.76 25.77
CA ILE A 23 6.04 13.59 26.61
C ILE A 23 5.97 14.70 27.66
N SER A 24 7.12 15.18 28.17
CA SER A 24 7.20 16.27 29.14
C SER A 24 6.66 17.61 28.64
N GLY A 25 6.64 17.83 27.32
CA GLY A 25 6.11 19.06 26.71
C GLY A 25 4.65 18.96 26.28
N ILE A 26 3.99 17.81 26.43
CA ILE A 26 2.62 17.65 25.92
C ILE A 26 1.65 18.53 26.68
N THR A 27 1.80 18.70 27.99
CA THR A 27 0.95 19.54 28.84
C THR A 27 0.99 21.02 28.45
N LEU A 28 2.15 21.50 27.98
CA LEU A 28 2.39 22.89 27.55
C LEU A 28 1.87 23.19 26.14
N LEU A 29 1.43 22.16 25.39
CA LEU A 29 0.99 22.28 24.00
C LEU A 29 -0.54 22.15 23.87
N LYS A 30 -1.27 22.60 24.89
CA LYS A 30 -2.73 22.61 24.89
C LYS A 30 -3.27 23.55 23.80
N PRO A 31 -4.08 23.08 22.85
CA PRO A 31 -4.74 23.95 21.89
C PRO A 31 -5.97 24.65 22.51
N ASP A 32 -6.54 25.65 21.82
CA ASP A 32 -7.68 26.44 22.32
C ASP A 32 -9.03 25.71 22.27
N GLU A 33 -9.16 24.70 21.39
CA GLU A 33 -10.43 24.00 21.13
C GLU A 33 -10.94 23.00 22.20
N PRO A 34 -10.11 22.22 22.93
CA PRO A 34 -10.58 21.22 23.88
C PRO A 34 -10.94 21.86 25.22
N THR A 35 -11.94 21.28 25.88
CA THR A 35 -12.15 21.56 27.30
C THR A 35 -10.95 21.05 28.11
N ASP A 36 -10.62 21.71 29.21
CA ASP A 36 -9.55 21.32 30.15
C ASP A 36 -9.62 19.82 30.50
N ARG A 37 -10.82 19.33 30.81
CA ARG A 37 -11.06 17.91 31.13
C ARG A 37 -10.70 16.97 29.99
N GLU A 38 -11.08 17.29 28.76
CA GLU A 38 -10.80 16.45 27.59
C GLU A 38 -9.29 16.42 27.29
N TRP A 39 -8.61 17.55 27.54
CA TRP A 39 -7.17 17.65 27.41
C TRP A 39 -6.44 16.83 28.47
N ASP A 40 -6.85 16.92 29.73
CA ASP A 40 -6.25 16.17 30.82
C ASP A 40 -6.43 14.65 30.64
N GLU A 41 -7.61 14.22 30.19
CA GLU A 41 -7.85 12.82 29.81
C GLU A 41 -6.92 12.37 28.68
N PHE A 42 -6.76 13.19 27.64
CA PHE A 42 -5.83 12.90 26.54
C PHE A 42 -4.39 12.81 27.04
N VAL A 43 -3.92 13.78 27.83
CA VAL A 43 -2.58 13.77 28.40
C VAL A 43 -2.36 12.50 29.23
N LYS A 44 -3.31 12.14 30.10
CA LYS A 44 -3.26 10.91 30.92
C LYS A 44 -3.13 9.66 30.06
N ILE A 45 -3.89 9.55 28.97
CA ILE A 45 -3.78 8.42 28.03
C ILE A 45 -2.39 8.40 27.39
N ARG A 46 -1.87 9.54 26.94
CA ARG A 46 -0.59 9.64 26.21
C ARG A 46 0.64 9.50 27.09
N THR A 47 0.53 9.79 28.39
CA THR A 47 1.61 9.61 29.37
C THR A 47 1.55 8.27 30.10
N SER A 48 0.47 7.51 29.93
CA SER A 48 0.31 6.18 30.51
C SER A 48 1.41 5.20 30.06
N ASP A 49 1.76 4.27 30.94
CA ASP A 49 2.78 3.27 30.64
C ASP A 49 2.32 2.30 29.55
N GLN A 50 1.02 1.96 29.52
CA GLN A 50 0.41 1.19 28.42
C GLN A 50 0.66 1.84 27.05
N PHE A 51 0.53 3.17 26.96
CA PHE A 51 0.79 3.89 25.72
C PHE A 51 2.28 3.89 25.36
N LYS A 52 3.18 4.04 26.35
CA LYS A 52 4.64 3.98 26.14
C LYS A 52 5.05 2.61 25.60
N GLU A 53 4.60 1.53 26.21
CA GLU A 53 4.87 0.15 25.78
C GLU A 53 4.35 -0.11 24.36
N LEU A 54 3.12 0.31 24.07
CA LEU A 54 2.56 0.21 22.72
C LEU A 54 3.41 1.00 21.71
N SER A 55 3.81 2.22 22.06
CA SER A 55 4.64 3.08 21.20
C SER A 55 6.01 2.46 20.91
N GLN A 56 6.69 1.94 21.94
CA GLN A 56 7.96 1.24 21.82
C GLN A 56 7.84 -0.01 20.94
N THR A 57 6.80 -0.81 21.17
CA THR A 57 6.52 -2.01 20.35
C THR A 57 6.34 -1.64 18.88
N LYS A 58 5.55 -0.61 18.58
CA LYS A 58 5.35 -0.13 17.19
C LYS A 58 6.63 0.47 16.61
N GLN A 59 7.47 1.12 17.42
CA GLN A 59 8.77 1.64 16.97
C GLN A 59 9.74 0.52 16.62
N ALA A 60 9.87 -0.50 17.47
CA ALA A 60 10.67 -1.68 17.20
C ALA A 60 10.18 -2.42 15.93
N ALA A 61 8.86 -2.55 15.75
CA ALA A 61 8.30 -3.12 14.53
C ALA A 61 8.64 -2.28 13.28
N ARG A 62 8.56 -0.94 13.35
CA ARG A 62 8.98 -0.05 12.26
C ARG A 62 10.47 -0.15 11.95
N ALA A 63 11.32 -0.27 12.97
CA ALA A 63 12.77 -0.40 12.79
C ALA A 63 13.15 -1.69 12.03
N LYS A 64 12.35 -2.75 12.15
CA LYS A 64 12.51 -3.99 11.39
C LYS A 64 12.06 -3.90 9.92
N GLN A 65 11.38 -2.83 9.52
CA GLN A 65 10.92 -2.67 8.13
C GLN A 65 12.08 -2.28 7.22
N THR A 66 12.58 -3.24 6.45
CA THR A 66 13.71 -3.05 5.53
C THR A 66 13.36 -2.28 4.27
N MET A 67 12.11 -2.33 3.80
CA MET A 67 11.66 -1.63 2.59
C MET A 67 10.36 -0.88 2.88
N PRO A 68 10.45 0.38 3.34
CA PRO A 68 9.26 1.14 3.72
C PRO A 68 8.46 1.58 2.49
N TYR A 69 7.14 1.51 2.62
CA TYR A 69 6.18 1.96 1.62
C TYR A 69 6.06 3.49 1.57
N THR A 70 5.99 4.06 0.36
CA THR A 70 6.11 5.51 0.14
C THR A 70 4.86 6.22 -0.39
N LEU A 71 3.82 5.49 -0.82
CA LEU A 71 2.58 6.13 -1.32
C LEU A 71 1.65 6.62 -0.19
N SER A 72 2.16 6.65 1.05
CA SER A 72 1.45 7.16 2.21
C SER A 72 0.10 6.45 2.41
N ARG A 73 -0.93 7.19 2.81
CA ARG A 73 -2.28 6.66 3.01
C ARG A 73 -3.00 6.34 1.71
N LYS A 74 -2.42 6.59 0.52
CA LYS A 74 -3.13 6.33 -0.75
C LYS A 74 -3.33 4.83 -0.95
N GLY A 75 -2.34 3.99 -0.68
CA GLY A 75 -2.45 2.55 -0.97
C GLY A 75 -2.35 2.26 -2.47
N TYR A 76 -2.18 0.98 -2.83
CA TYR A 76 -2.02 0.56 -4.22
C TYR A 76 -3.31 0.73 -5.03
N ALA A 77 -4.44 0.21 -4.54
CA ALA A 77 -5.73 0.27 -5.24
C ALA A 77 -6.17 1.69 -5.63
N ARG A 78 -6.03 2.68 -4.73
CA ARG A 78 -6.35 4.08 -5.07
C ARG A 78 -5.32 4.71 -5.98
N TYR A 79 -4.04 4.30 -5.88
CA TYR A 79 -3.04 4.78 -6.81
C TYR A 79 -3.32 4.27 -8.23
N GLU A 80 -3.63 2.98 -8.37
CA GLU A 80 -4.01 2.35 -9.64
C GLU A 80 -5.25 3.01 -10.24
N HIS A 81 -6.29 3.26 -9.45
CA HIS A 81 -7.50 3.93 -9.89
C HIS A 81 -7.21 5.31 -10.49
N ASP A 82 -6.49 6.17 -9.75
CA ASP A 82 -6.13 7.51 -10.21
C ASP A 82 -5.23 7.44 -11.45
N TRP A 83 -4.29 6.50 -11.49
CA TRP A 83 -3.41 6.29 -12.64
C TRP A 83 -4.19 5.89 -13.89
N ARG A 84 -5.22 5.04 -13.76
CA ARG A 84 -6.09 4.64 -14.87
C ARG A 84 -6.92 5.80 -15.42
N ILE A 85 -7.35 6.71 -14.55
CA ILE A 85 -8.05 7.95 -14.96
C ILE A 85 -7.10 8.84 -15.77
N GLU A 86 -5.88 9.03 -15.27
CA GLU A 86 -4.85 9.85 -15.94
C GLU A 86 -4.35 9.21 -17.25
N ASN A 87 -4.35 7.89 -17.34
CA ASN A 87 -3.83 7.11 -18.47
C ASN A 87 -4.97 6.33 -19.13
N ALA A 88 -5.97 7.07 -19.65
CA ALA A 88 -7.20 6.52 -20.22
C ALA A 88 -6.95 5.28 -21.09
N GLY A 89 -7.48 4.13 -20.65
CA GLY A 89 -7.41 2.85 -21.37
C GLY A 89 -6.17 2.00 -21.11
N LYS A 90 -5.19 2.46 -20.34
CA LYS A 90 -4.01 1.65 -19.98
C LYS A 90 -4.21 0.92 -18.66
N SER A 91 -3.62 -0.26 -18.54
CA SER A 91 -3.45 -0.98 -17.28
C SER A 91 -2.02 -0.81 -16.77
N ILE A 92 -1.87 -0.77 -15.44
CA ILE A 92 -0.57 -0.77 -14.78
C ILE A 92 -0.32 -2.17 -14.23
N SER A 93 0.90 -2.69 -14.38
CA SER A 93 1.22 -4.01 -13.86
C SER A 93 1.35 -3.99 -12.32
N ARG A 94 1.11 -5.13 -11.68
CA ARG A 94 1.37 -5.33 -10.24
C ARG A 94 2.81 -4.97 -9.87
N VAL A 95 3.76 -5.36 -10.73
CA VAL A 95 5.19 -5.11 -10.54
C VAL A 95 5.46 -3.61 -10.55
N ASP A 96 4.91 -2.87 -11.51
CA ASP A 96 5.08 -1.41 -11.61
C ASP A 96 4.45 -0.68 -10.43
N LEU A 97 3.26 -1.12 -10.00
CA LEU A 97 2.63 -0.63 -8.79
C LEU A 97 3.55 -0.83 -7.59
N TRP A 98 4.09 -2.04 -7.40
CA TRP A 98 4.99 -2.37 -6.31
C TRP A 98 6.25 -1.49 -6.32
N ILE A 99 6.90 -1.34 -7.49
CA ILE A 99 8.09 -0.51 -7.68
C ILE A 99 7.79 0.95 -7.35
N LYS A 100 6.64 1.48 -7.81
CA LYS A 100 6.19 2.83 -7.48
C LYS A 100 6.02 3.01 -5.97
N GLY A 101 5.51 1.98 -5.29
CA GLY A 101 5.35 1.90 -3.84
C GLY A 101 6.63 2.01 -3.02
N HIS A 102 7.79 1.78 -3.62
CA HIS A 102 9.09 1.75 -2.95
C HIS A 102 10.09 2.80 -3.49
N LYS A 103 9.61 3.72 -4.34
CA LYS A 103 10.37 4.88 -4.82
C LYS A 103 9.99 6.14 -4.02
N LYS A 104 10.93 7.06 -3.83
CA LYS A 104 10.71 8.33 -3.12
C LYS A 104 9.69 9.19 -3.87
N ARG A 105 8.68 9.69 -3.16
CA ARG A 105 7.58 10.49 -3.74
C ARG A 105 7.91 11.99 -3.90
N LYS A 106 8.66 12.56 -2.95
CA LYS A 106 8.95 14.00 -2.84
C LYS A 106 10.44 14.23 -2.53
N GLY A 107 10.91 15.44 -2.78
CA GLY A 107 12.30 15.88 -2.56
C GLY A 107 13.18 15.71 -3.79
N GLU A 108 14.44 16.12 -3.65
CA GLU A 108 15.46 16.11 -4.71
C GLU A 108 15.66 14.70 -5.30
N ASN A 109 15.55 13.66 -4.47
CA ASN A 109 15.68 12.26 -4.87
C ASN A 109 14.35 11.61 -5.31
N ARG A 110 13.37 12.39 -5.79
CA ARG A 110 12.09 11.85 -6.27
C ARG A 110 12.33 10.80 -7.36
N GLY A 111 11.63 9.68 -7.27
CA GLY A 111 11.72 8.58 -8.22
C GLY A 111 12.87 7.60 -7.95
N LYS A 112 13.85 7.95 -7.12
CA LYS A 112 14.90 7.01 -6.69
C LYS A 112 14.35 5.99 -5.67
N PRO A 113 14.95 4.80 -5.56
CA PRO A 113 14.64 3.84 -4.51
C PRO A 113 14.73 4.48 -3.11
N ILE A 114 13.92 3.99 -2.18
CA ILE A 114 13.88 4.56 -0.83
C ILE A 114 15.18 4.29 -0.05
N ASN A 115 15.78 3.12 -0.27
CA ASN A 115 17.04 2.66 0.30
C ASN A 115 17.66 1.55 -0.57
N ASP A 116 18.85 1.08 -0.20
CA ASP A 116 19.64 0.09 -0.93
C ASP A 116 18.92 -1.27 -1.03
N ALA A 117 18.13 -1.64 -0.02
CA ALA A 117 17.34 -2.88 -0.05
C ALA A 117 16.25 -2.82 -1.13
N ALA A 118 15.54 -1.69 -1.22
CA ALA A 118 14.55 -1.46 -2.27
C ALA A 118 15.22 -1.35 -3.65
N GLU A 119 16.40 -0.74 -3.73
CA GLU A 119 17.17 -0.67 -4.98
C GLU A 119 17.51 -2.07 -5.51
N LYS A 120 18.12 -2.93 -4.67
CA LYS A 120 18.43 -4.31 -5.03
C LYS A 120 17.20 -5.09 -5.49
N ALA A 121 16.07 -4.91 -4.80
CA ALA A 121 14.80 -5.54 -5.16
C ALA A 121 14.30 -5.05 -6.52
N ILE A 122 14.23 -3.74 -6.74
CA ILE A 122 13.78 -3.13 -7.99
C ILE A 122 14.68 -3.58 -9.15
N SER A 123 16.00 -3.52 -9.00
CA SER A 123 16.93 -3.93 -10.06
C SER A 123 16.76 -5.40 -10.44
N LYS A 124 16.52 -6.30 -9.48
CA LYS A 124 16.24 -7.71 -9.79
C LYS A 124 14.88 -7.89 -10.47
N MET A 125 13.85 -7.18 -10.02
CA MET A 125 12.52 -7.26 -10.64
C MET A 125 12.52 -6.77 -12.08
N GLU A 126 13.21 -5.66 -12.38
CA GLU A 126 13.32 -5.17 -13.77
C GLU A 126 14.06 -6.20 -14.64
N LYS A 127 15.13 -6.84 -14.13
CA LYS A 127 15.78 -7.96 -14.84
C LYS A 127 14.84 -9.13 -15.11
N TYR A 128 13.98 -9.48 -14.15
CA TYR A 128 13.00 -10.56 -14.34
C TYR A 128 11.90 -10.22 -15.35
N LYS A 129 11.60 -8.93 -15.58
CA LYS A 129 10.66 -8.51 -16.62
C LYS A 129 11.24 -8.66 -18.03
N GLU A 130 12.56 -8.54 -18.18
CA GLU A 130 13.23 -8.67 -19.48
C GLU A 130 13.38 -10.13 -19.94
N LEU A 131 13.15 -11.10 -19.04
CA LEU A 131 13.21 -12.52 -19.37
C LEU A 131 11.98 -12.95 -20.18
N PRO A 132 12.15 -13.83 -21.19
CA PRO A 132 11.03 -14.34 -21.99
C PRO A 132 10.02 -15.16 -21.16
N ASP A 133 10.46 -15.78 -20.07
CA ASP A 133 9.62 -16.50 -19.09
C ASP A 133 8.99 -15.56 -18.04
N SER A 134 8.79 -14.28 -18.36
CA SER A 134 8.05 -13.38 -17.47
C SER A 134 6.56 -13.76 -17.53
N SER A 135 6.14 -14.59 -16.60
CA SER A 135 4.75 -14.96 -16.41
C SER A 135 3.95 -13.77 -15.87
N THR A 136 2.73 -13.58 -16.38
CA THR A 136 1.75 -12.65 -15.83
C THR A 136 1.00 -13.25 -14.64
N SER A 137 1.22 -14.53 -14.34
CA SER A 137 0.65 -15.19 -13.17
C SER A 137 1.23 -14.60 -11.89
N ILE A 138 0.36 -14.40 -10.90
CA ILE A 138 0.70 -13.82 -9.60
C ILE A 138 1.76 -14.62 -8.84
N ASN A 139 1.85 -15.92 -9.08
CA ASN A 139 2.81 -16.78 -8.39
C ASN A 139 4.20 -16.79 -9.05
N GLU A 140 4.31 -16.31 -10.28
CA GLU A 140 5.51 -16.45 -11.12
C GLU A 140 6.02 -15.11 -11.64
N ASP A 141 5.33 -14.02 -11.36
CA ASP A 141 5.75 -12.70 -11.78
C ASP A 141 7.09 -12.29 -11.10
N PRO A 142 7.74 -11.21 -11.56
CA PRO A 142 8.96 -10.68 -10.96
C PRO A 142 8.90 -10.42 -9.45
N VAL A 143 7.73 -10.04 -8.91
CA VAL A 143 7.56 -9.79 -7.47
C VAL A 143 7.66 -11.11 -6.71
N SER A 144 6.99 -12.15 -7.20
CA SER A 144 7.03 -13.48 -6.60
C SER A 144 8.34 -14.21 -6.83
N LYS A 145 9.03 -13.99 -7.96
CA LYS A 145 10.40 -14.48 -8.16
C LYS A 145 11.40 -13.91 -7.14
N TYR A 146 11.25 -12.63 -6.77
CA TYR A 146 12.14 -12.01 -5.78
C TYR A 146 11.78 -12.37 -4.33
N PHE A 147 10.49 -12.39 -4.00
CA PHE A 147 10.02 -12.56 -2.61
C PHE A 147 9.58 -13.97 -2.24
N GLY A 148 9.43 -14.85 -3.22
CA GLY A 148 8.75 -16.13 -3.07
C GLY A 148 7.24 -16.03 -3.33
N PRO A 149 6.54 -17.17 -3.23
CA PRO A 149 5.09 -17.24 -3.44
C PRO A 149 4.32 -16.34 -2.45
N GLU A 150 3.16 -15.86 -2.88
CA GLU A 150 2.29 -15.04 -2.04
C GLU A 150 1.67 -15.87 -0.91
N SER A 151 1.42 -15.22 0.23
CA SER A 151 0.74 -15.87 1.35
C SER A 151 -0.77 -15.89 1.11
N SER A 152 -1.47 -16.85 1.72
CA SER A 152 -2.93 -17.01 1.55
C SER A 152 -3.75 -15.78 1.96
N GLY A 153 -3.20 -14.93 2.84
CA GLY A 153 -3.91 -13.78 3.40
C GLY A 153 -3.82 -12.49 2.59
N SER A 154 -2.82 -12.29 1.73
CA SER A 154 -2.67 -11.03 1.00
C SER A 154 -1.71 -11.13 -0.19
N VAL A 155 -1.98 -10.35 -1.23
CA VAL A 155 -1.10 -10.21 -2.39
C VAL A 155 -0.35 -8.87 -2.37
N ARG A 156 0.97 -8.92 -2.53
CA ARG A 156 1.80 -7.70 -2.60
C ARG A 156 1.43 -6.86 -3.82
N GLY A 157 1.39 -5.53 -3.65
CA GLY A 157 1.20 -4.60 -4.76
C GLY A 157 -0.25 -4.39 -5.25
N LEU A 158 -1.24 -5.11 -4.73
CA LEU A 158 -2.65 -5.00 -5.17
C LEU A 158 -3.59 -4.32 -4.15
N GLY A 159 -3.12 -4.12 -2.92
CA GLY A 159 -3.86 -3.40 -1.87
C GLY A 159 -4.45 -4.30 -0.79
N PHE A 160 -5.25 -3.72 0.09
CA PHE A 160 -5.79 -4.40 1.25
C PHE A 160 -6.96 -5.32 0.86
N GLY A 161 -7.00 -6.54 1.42
CA GLY A 161 -8.10 -7.50 1.23
C GLY A 161 -8.08 -8.27 -0.09
N VAL A 162 -7.00 -8.17 -0.87
CA VAL A 162 -6.81 -8.98 -2.08
C VAL A 162 -6.01 -10.23 -1.71
N THR A 163 -6.63 -11.40 -1.81
CA THR A 163 -6.00 -12.71 -1.55
C THR A 163 -5.67 -13.42 -2.87
N PRO A 164 -4.69 -14.35 -2.89
CA PRO A 164 -4.40 -15.15 -4.08
C PRO A 164 -5.63 -15.91 -4.59
N SER A 165 -6.41 -16.52 -3.69
CA SER A 165 -7.63 -17.26 -4.04
C SER A 165 -8.68 -16.40 -4.72
N LYS A 166 -8.84 -15.14 -4.29
CA LYS A 166 -9.77 -14.21 -4.91
C LYS A 166 -9.36 -13.89 -6.34
N ILE A 167 -8.07 -13.73 -6.60
CA ILE A 167 -7.60 -13.42 -7.95
C ILE A 167 -7.73 -14.65 -8.85
N GLU A 168 -7.41 -15.84 -8.34
CA GLU A 168 -7.60 -17.09 -9.06
C GLU A 168 -9.06 -17.26 -9.49
N ALA A 169 -10.01 -17.06 -8.57
CA ALA A 169 -11.43 -17.09 -8.90
C ALA A 169 -11.82 -16.03 -9.95
N GLN A 170 -11.22 -14.82 -9.89
CA GLN A 170 -11.46 -13.79 -10.91
C GLN A 170 -10.90 -14.18 -12.28
N LEU A 171 -9.74 -14.83 -12.34
CA LEU A 171 -9.13 -15.32 -13.58
C LEU A 171 -9.99 -16.43 -14.21
N GLN A 172 -10.47 -17.37 -13.39
CA GLN A 172 -11.39 -18.43 -13.83
C GLN A 172 -12.68 -17.84 -14.39
N ASN A 173 -13.30 -16.91 -13.67
CA ASN A 173 -14.51 -16.22 -14.12
C ASN A 173 -14.29 -15.45 -15.44
N LYS A 174 -13.14 -14.78 -15.58
CA LYS A 174 -12.79 -14.06 -16.81
C LYS A 174 -12.61 -15.02 -17.99
N THR A 175 -11.95 -16.15 -17.77
CA THR A 175 -11.74 -17.18 -18.79
C THR A 175 -13.07 -17.78 -19.24
N TRP A 176 -13.95 -18.09 -18.29
CA TRP A 176 -15.29 -18.56 -18.57
C TRP A 176 -16.12 -17.54 -19.37
N MET A 177 -16.13 -16.28 -18.95
CA MET A 177 -16.80 -15.18 -19.69
C MET A 177 -16.26 -15.05 -21.12
N GLN A 178 -14.95 -15.20 -21.32
CA GLN A 178 -14.33 -15.15 -22.63
C GLN A 178 -14.82 -16.30 -23.53
N SER A 179 -14.93 -17.53 -22.99
CA SER A 179 -15.48 -18.68 -23.72
C SER A 179 -16.92 -18.43 -24.16
N VAL A 180 -17.78 -18.02 -23.22
CA VAL A 180 -19.19 -17.73 -23.48
C VAL A 180 -19.34 -16.64 -24.55
N MET A 181 -18.53 -15.58 -24.47
CA MET A 181 -18.57 -14.49 -25.47
C MET A 181 -18.12 -14.97 -26.85
N ASN A 182 -17.09 -15.83 -26.92
CA ASN A 182 -16.65 -16.42 -28.16
C ASN A 182 -17.74 -17.30 -28.78
N GLU A 183 -18.37 -18.17 -28.00
CA GLU A 183 -19.51 -19.00 -28.44
C GLU A 183 -20.67 -18.15 -28.97
N LEU A 184 -21.03 -17.08 -28.25
CA LEU A 184 -22.09 -16.15 -28.67
C LEU A 184 -21.76 -15.48 -30.01
N ASN A 185 -20.50 -15.09 -30.21
CA ASN A 185 -20.05 -14.49 -31.46
C ASN A 185 -20.10 -15.50 -32.61
N GLU A 186 -19.78 -16.77 -32.39
CA GLU A 186 -19.91 -17.81 -33.41
C GLU A 186 -21.39 -18.06 -33.77
N VAL A 187 -22.30 -18.14 -32.78
CA VAL A 187 -23.74 -18.28 -33.04
C VAL A 187 -24.28 -17.10 -33.84
N ARG A 188 -23.88 -15.86 -33.49
CA ARG A 188 -24.29 -14.67 -34.23
C ARG A 188 -23.84 -14.71 -35.69
N LYS A 189 -22.59 -15.10 -35.95
CA LYS A 189 -22.08 -15.27 -37.32
C LYS A 189 -22.88 -16.30 -38.12
N THR A 190 -23.31 -17.39 -37.48
CA THR A 190 -24.12 -18.41 -38.16
C THR A 190 -25.52 -17.92 -38.52
N GLN A 191 -26.11 -17.02 -37.73
CA GLN A 191 -27.42 -16.42 -38.02
C GLN A 191 -27.36 -15.36 -39.12
N ASP A 192 -26.25 -14.64 -39.24
CA ASP A 192 -26.05 -13.63 -40.30
C ASP A 192 -25.76 -14.27 -41.69
N LEU A 193 -25.52 -15.58 -41.76
CA LEU A 193 -25.25 -16.35 -42.99
C LEU A 193 -26.47 -17.13 -43.52
N THR A 194 -27.57 -17.16 -42.76
CA THR A 194 -28.87 -17.78 -43.12
C THR A 194 -29.91 -16.73 -43.46
#